data_AF-A0A194V116-F1
#
_entry.id   AF-A0A194V116-F1
#
_cell.length_a   1.000
_cell.length_b   1.000
_cell.length_c   1.000
_cell.angle_alpha   90.00
_cell.angle_beta   90.00
_cell.angle_gamma   90.00
#
_symmetry.space_group_name_H-M   'P 1'
#
loop_
_entity.id
_entity.type
_entity.pdbx_description
1 polymer ?
#
loop_
_entity_poly.entity_id
_entity_poly.type
_entity_poly.pdbx_seq_one_letter_code
_entity_poly.pdbx_strand_id
1 'polypeptide(L)'
;MRSFRDDVWRLCCVITREGNLGGKPSPGIDATHIVPQSQWHTFPMSDDQDTADPNSIDKLNCAWMGTWSSITNGIMLENTLQKCFNARIIAFHPGTHIIRAFIDLGLITKFHGKRATLPSDIPKKVLQHHWDMCCLEYTPSMVVPTSVLTDVPELPREGGLLEDISDDEGYGHSRGRSREKKRCIATEENGGHGMKRQRLESLDRTSTGS
;
A
#
# COMPACT_ATOMS: atom_id res chain seq x y z
N MET A 1 21.83 12.41 -15.87
CA MET A 1 21.03 11.73 -14.84
C MET A 1 21.48 10.28 -14.81
N ARG A 2 21.92 9.74 -13.68
CA ARG A 2 22.28 8.31 -13.59
C ARG A 2 20.99 7.50 -13.56
N SER A 3 21.01 6.29 -14.12
CA SER A 3 19.82 5.43 -14.06
C SER A 3 19.67 4.86 -12.64
N PHE A 4 18.43 4.52 -12.23
CA PHE A 4 18.19 3.80 -10.96
C PHE A 4 19.12 2.59 -10.83
N ARG A 5 19.28 1.86 -11.94
CA ARG A 5 20.12 0.68 -12.04
C ARG A 5 21.59 1.01 -11.73
N ASP A 6 22.10 2.11 -12.27
CA ASP A 6 23.49 2.56 -12.06
C ASP A 6 23.77 2.93 -10.61
N ASP A 7 22.76 3.44 -9.91
CA ASP A 7 22.91 3.88 -8.53
C ASP A 7 22.78 2.72 -7.53
N VAL A 8 21.97 1.70 -7.85
CA VAL A 8 21.86 0.46 -7.04
C VAL A 8 23.10 -0.44 -7.19
N TRP A 9 23.87 -0.31 -8.28
CA TRP A 9 25.04 -1.14 -8.65
C TRP A 9 26.25 -1.13 -7.71
N ARG A 10 26.09 -0.77 -6.44
CA ARG A 10 27.14 -0.79 -5.42
C ARG A 10 27.22 -2.09 -4.64
N LEU A 11 26.32 -3.06 -4.90
CA LEU A 11 26.14 -4.25 -4.07
C LEU A 11 26.11 -5.55 -4.90
N CYS A 12 26.44 -6.67 -4.26
CA CYS A 12 26.17 -8.02 -4.76
C CYS A 12 24.73 -8.43 -4.45
N CYS A 13 24.30 -9.60 -4.94
CA CYS A 13 22.97 -10.14 -4.63
C CYS A 13 22.78 -10.23 -3.11
N VAL A 14 21.69 -9.63 -2.60
CA VAL A 14 21.44 -9.56 -1.14
C VAL A 14 21.15 -10.92 -0.51
N ILE A 15 20.81 -11.94 -1.32
CA ILE A 15 20.55 -13.31 -0.87
C ILE A 15 21.80 -14.19 -1.01
N THR A 16 22.39 -14.25 -2.20
CA THR A 16 23.49 -15.18 -2.49
C THR A 16 24.86 -14.61 -2.14
N ARG A 17 24.98 -13.28 -2.03
CA ARG A 17 26.25 -12.51 -1.93
C ARG A 17 27.14 -12.63 -3.16
N GLU A 18 26.65 -13.27 -4.22
CA GLU A 18 27.34 -13.48 -5.47
C GLU A 18 27.09 -12.34 -6.47
N GLY A 19 27.84 -12.38 -7.56
CA GLY A 19 27.57 -11.55 -8.74
C GLY A 19 28.26 -10.19 -8.73
N ASN A 20 29.37 -10.08 -8.00
CA ASN A 20 30.29 -8.96 -8.10
C ASN A 20 31.53 -9.37 -8.92
N LEU A 21 31.65 -8.86 -10.14
CA LEU A 21 32.80 -9.00 -11.04
C LEU A 21 33.74 -7.80 -10.90
N GLY A 22 34.43 -7.69 -9.76
CA GLY A 22 35.45 -6.65 -9.55
C GLY A 22 34.87 -5.22 -9.56
N GLY A 23 33.74 -5.02 -8.91
CA GLY A 23 33.02 -3.74 -8.84
C GLY A 23 31.94 -3.57 -9.90
N LYS A 24 31.64 -4.62 -10.67
CA LYS A 24 30.57 -4.63 -11.68
C LYS A 24 29.58 -5.76 -11.39
N PRO A 25 28.28 -5.58 -11.64
CA PRO A 25 27.32 -6.67 -11.54
C PRO A 25 27.64 -7.75 -12.59
N SER A 26 27.57 -9.02 -12.18
CA SER A 26 27.65 -10.11 -13.15
C SER A 26 26.39 -10.17 -14.00
N PRO A 27 26.47 -10.75 -15.22
CA PRO A 27 25.28 -11.17 -15.94
C PRO A 27 24.38 -12.01 -15.02
N GLY A 28 23.07 -11.76 -15.05
CA GLY A 28 22.10 -12.45 -14.20
C GLY A 28 21.82 -11.80 -12.85
N ILE A 29 22.44 -10.66 -12.54
CA ILE A 29 22.07 -9.82 -11.38
C ILE A 29 21.38 -8.55 -11.89
N ASP A 30 20.30 -8.17 -11.23
CA ASP A 30 19.58 -6.95 -11.58
C ASP A 30 19.14 -6.12 -10.38
N ALA A 31 19.01 -4.83 -10.64
CA ALA A 31 18.50 -3.87 -9.66
C ALA A 31 16.97 -4.05 -9.57
N THR A 32 16.49 -4.25 -8.35
CA THR A 32 15.10 -4.56 -8.05
C THR A 32 14.54 -3.51 -7.11
N HIS A 33 13.32 -3.04 -7.40
CA HIS A 33 12.60 -2.16 -6.50
C HIS A 33 11.94 -3.00 -5.41
N ILE A 34 12.04 -2.60 -4.14
CA ILE A 34 11.33 -3.27 -3.04
C ILE A 34 9.82 -3.03 -3.19
N VAL A 35 9.43 -1.77 -3.31
CA VAL A 35 8.09 -1.34 -3.74
C VAL A 35 8.14 -1.11 -5.25
N PRO A 36 7.43 -1.91 -6.06
CA PRO A 36 7.54 -1.84 -7.51
C PRO A 36 6.96 -0.53 -8.06
N GLN A 37 7.49 -0.08 -9.20
CA GLN A 37 7.08 1.17 -9.85
C GLN A 37 5.58 1.24 -10.16
N SER A 38 4.95 0.11 -10.49
CA SER A 38 3.50 0.03 -10.72
C SER A 38 2.66 0.28 -9.46
N GLN A 39 3.26 0.18 -8.27
CA GLN A 39 2.62 0.35 -6.96
C GLN A 39 3.11 1.63 -6.25
N TRP A 40 3.63 2.62 -7.00
CA TRP A 40 4.16 3.85 -6.42
C TRP A 40 3.17 4.59 -5.51
N HIS A 41 1.86 4.48 -5.77
CA HIS A 41 0.80 5.11 -4.98
C HIS A 41 0.63 4.49 -3.58
N THR A 42 1.15 3.28 -3.34
CA THR A 42 1.15 2.62 -2.03
C THR A 42 2.49 2.74 -1.31
N PHE A 43 3.42 3.56 -1.81
CA PHE A 43 4.74 3.73 -1.19
C PHE A 43 4.60 4.24 0.25
N PRO A 44 5.27 3.62 1.25
CA PRO A 44 5.09 3.97 2.65
C PRO A 44 5.76 5.31 3.00
N MET A 45 4.95 6.28 3.38
CA MET A 45 5.36 7.65 3.66
C MET A 45 5.86 7.84 5.09
N SER A 46 5.25 7.15 6.06
CA SER A 46 5.57 7.20 7.49
C SER A 46 5.94 5.80 8.02
N ASP A 47 6.39 5.73 9.26
CA ASP A 47 6.63 4.44 9.94
C ASP A 47 5.31 3.70 10.23
N ASP A 48 4.19 4.41 10.27
CA ASP A 48 2.83 3.89 10.44
C ASP A 48 2.24 3.27 9.15
N GLN A 49 3.07 3.08 8.11
CA GLN A 49 2.66 2.55 6.79
C GLN A 49 1.62 3.40 6.05
N ASP A 50 1.53 4.70 6.35
CA ASP A 50 0.61 5.59 5.64
C ASP A 50 1.00 5.71 4.16
N THR A 51 -0.02 5.69 3.30
CA THR A 51 0.12 5.95 1.87
C THR A 51 -0.13 7.42 1.55
N ALA A 52 0.26 7.84 0.34
CA ALA A 52 0.01 9.21 -0.10
C ALA A 52 -1.51 9.46 -0.24
N ASP A 53 -1.98 10.58 0.32
CA ASP A 53 -3.35 11.06 0.12
C ASP A 53 -3.56 11.39 -1.37
N PRO A 54 -4.53 10.75 -2.05
CA PRO A 54 -4.82 10.99 -3.47
C PRO A 54 -5.18 12.44 -3.80
N ASN A 55 -5.66 13.21 -2.82
CA ASN A 55 -6.04 14.61 -3.00
C ASN A 55 -4.88 15.59 -2.78
N SER A 56 -3.72 15.10 -2.33
CA SER A 56 -2.54 15.91 -2.05
C SER A 56 -1.44 15.64 -3.07
N ILE A 57 -1.28 16.58 -4.01
CA ILE A 57 -0.25 16.52 -5.05
C ILE A 57 1.16 16.39 -4.43
N ASP A 58 1.43 17.09 -3.33
CA ASP A 58 2.73 17.03 -2.66
C ASP A 58 3.03 15.63 -2.11
N LYS A 59 2.05 14.99 -1.48
CA LYS A 59 2.22 13.62 -0.97
C LYS A 59 2.40 12.62 -2.10
N LEU A 60 1.65 12.75 -3.20
CA LEU A 60 1.81 11.90 -4.39
C LEU A 60 3.20 12.07 -5.01
N ASN A 61 3.69 13.30 -5.12
CA ASN A 61 5.05 13.58 -5.60
C ASN A 61 6.11 12.95 -4.68
N CYS A 62 5.94 13.06 -3.36
CA CYS A 62 6.89 12.43 -2.43
C CYS A 62 6.88 10.89 -2.53
N ALA A 63 5.71 10.26 -2.67
CA ALA A 63 5.60 8.81 -2.89
C ALA A 63 6.23 8.38 -4.22
N TRP A 64 6.01 9.15 -5.28
CA TRP A 64 6.66 8.96 -6.57
C TRP A 64 8.18 9.01 -6.42
N MET A 65 8.72 10.09 -5.85
CA MET A 65 10.17 10.24 -5.64
C MET A 65 10.76 9.14 -4.75
N GLY A 66 10.05 8.72 -3.70
CA GLY A 66 10.46 7.61 -2.85
C GLY A 66 10.57 6.29 -3.60
N THR A 67 9.63 6.02 -4.51
CA THR A 67 9.63 4.82 -5.35
C THR A 67 10.87 4.77 -6.26
N TRP A 68 11.31 5.90 -6.80
CA TRP A 68 12.48 5.99 -7.67
C TRP A 68 13.82 6.15 -6.93
N SER A 69 13.81 6.15 -5.59
CA SER A 69 15.04 6.23 -4.80
C SER A 69 15.80 4.90 -4.80
N SER A 70 16.93 4.87 -5.49
CA SER A 70 17.85 3.73 -5.55
C SER A 70 18.43 3.36 -4.18
N ILE A 71 18.63 4.34 -3.31
CA ILE A 71 19.22 4.14 -1.97
C ILE A 71 18.22 3.47 -1.02
N THR A 72 16.97 3.89 -1.06
CA THR A 72 15.97 3.46 -0.06
C THR A 72 15.03 2.37 -0.56
N ASN A 73 14.85 2.24 -1.88
CA ASN A 73 13.92 1.31 -2.51
C ASN A 73 14.63 0.31 -3.45
N GLY A 74 15.97 0.33 -3.54
CA GLY A 74 16.74 -0.50 -4.45
C GLY A 74 17.53 -1.60 -3.76
N ILE A 75 17.43 -2.83 -4.29
CA ILE A 75 18.24 -3.99 -3.90
C ILE A 75 18.77 -4.73 -5.13
N MET A 76 19.87 -5.45 -4.96
CA MET A 76 20.43 -6.31 -5.99
C MET A 76 19.98 -7.75 -5.78
N LEU A 77 19.40 -8.37 -6.80
CA LEU A 77 18.96 -9.77 -6.77
C LEU A 77 19.41 -10.49 -8.03
N GLU A 78 19.66 -11.80 -7.90
CA GLU A 78 19.78 -12.67 -9.07
C GLU A 78 18.41 -12.74 -9.79
N ASN A 79 18.41 -12.82 -11.11
CA ASN A 79 17.21 -12.71 -11.95
C ASN A 79 16.06 -13.64 -11.54
N THR A 80 16.36 -14.88 -11.16
CA THR A 80 15.34 -15.84 -10.75
C THR A 80 14.80 -15.50 -9.36
N LEU A 81 15.68 -15.12 -8.42
CA LEU A 81 15.27 -14.63 -7.10
C LEU A 81 14.49 -13.32 -7.18
N GLN A 82 14.83 -12.41 -8.10
CA GLN A 82 14.07 -11.20 -8.40
C GLN A 82 12.65 -11.55 -8.82
N LYS A 83 12.46 -12.52 -9.73
CA LYS A 83 11.13 -12.97 -10.14
C LYS A 83 10.33 -13.51 -8.95
N CYS A 84 10.95 -14.32 -8.09
CA CYS A 84 10.30 -14.81 -6.87
C CYS A 84 9.94 -13.68 -5.91
N PHE A 85 10.80 -12.66 -5.78
CA PHE A 85 10.58 -11.50 -4.91
C PHE A 85 9.43 -10.62 -5.41
N ASN A 86 9.39 -10.34 -6.72
CA ASN A 86 8.32 -9.58 -7.36
C ASN A 86 6.98 -10.34 -7.33
N ALA A 87 7.03 -11.68 -7.40
CA ALA A 87 5.87 -12.55 -7.26
C ALA A 87 5.46 -12.80 -5.78
N ARG A 88 6.09 -12.10 -4.83
CA ARG A 88 5.80 -12.19 -3.39
C ARG A 88 5.99 -13.57 -2.76
N ILE A 89 6.73 -14.46 -3.44
CA ILE A 89 7.02 -15.82 -2.99
C ILE A 89 8.12 -15.81 -1.90
N ILE A 90 8.99 -14.79 -1.93
CA ILE A 90 10.00 -14.55 -0.90
C ILE A 90 9.91 -13.12 -0.38
N ALA A 91 10.18 -12.92 0.91
CA ALA A 91 10.31 -11.59 1.51
C ALA A 91 11.44 -11.56 2.54
N PHE A 92 11.85 -10.35 2.94
CA PHE A 92 12.81 -10.12 4.01
C PHE A 92 12.10 -9.57 5.23
N HIS A 93 12.33 -10.17 6.38
CA HIS A 93 11.77 -9.66 7.62
C HIS A 93 12.33 -8.25 7.90
N PRO A 94 11.50 -7.23 8.16
CA PRO A 94 11.91 -5.83 8.18
C PRO A 94 12.90 -5.49 9.30
N GLY A 95 12.84 -6.17 10.45
CA GLY A 95 13.81 -5.99 11.54
C GLY A 95 15.05 -6.91 11.47
N THR A 96 14.84 -8.22 11.31
CA THR A 96 15.94 -9.21 11.40
C THR A 96 16.65 -9.46 10.07
N HIS A 97 16.05 -9.04 8.95
CA HIS A 97 16.48 -9.34 7.58
C HIS A 97 16.52 -10.86 7.27
N ILE A 98 15.79 -11.66 8.04
CA ILE A 98 15.63 -13.09 7.78
C ILE A 98 14.77 -13.27 6.52
N ILE A 99 15.24 -14.13 5.62
CA ILE A 99 14.57 -14.49 4.39
C ILE A 99 13.44 -15.47 4.73
N ARG A 100 12.21 -15.10 4.38
CA ARG A 100 11.06 -15.98 4.44
C ARG A 100 10.69 -16.41 3.03
N ALA A 101 10.69 -17.71 2.79
CA ALA A 101 10.03 -18.32 1.64
C ALA A 101 8.61 -18.71 2.05
N PHE A 102 7.61 -18.29 1.27
CA PHE A 102 6.19 -18.58 1.49
C PHE A 102 5.73 -19.86 0.79
N ILE A 103 6.45 -20.29 -0.25
CA ILE A 103 6.20 -21.54 -0.98
C ILE A 103 7.44 -22.43 -0.84
N ASP A 104 7.22 -23.74 -0.68
CA ASP A 104 8.30 -24.72 -0.76
C ASP A 104 8.69 -24.97 -2.22
N LEU A 105 9.57 -24.12 -2.71
CA LEU A 105 10.19 -24.25 -4.01
C LEU A 105 11.69 -24.48 -3.78
N GLY A 106 12.20 -25.64 -4.23
CA GLY A 106 13.60 -26.05 -3.96
C GLY A 106 14.67 -25.01 -4.32
N LEU A 107 14.38 -24.10 -5.24
CA LEU A 107 15.22 -22.94 -5.56
C LEU A 107 15.43 -21.98 -4.37
N ILE A 108 14.37 -21.70 -3.59
CA ILE A 108 14.34 -20.70 -2.53
C ILE A 108 14.37 -21.30 -1.12
N THR A 109 13.91 -22.55 -0.95
CA THR A 109 13.85 -23.22 0.36
C THR A 109 15.22 -23.26 1.05
N LYS A 110 16.30 -23.40 0.28
CA LYS A 110 17.69 -23.36 0.78
C LYS A 110 18.11 -22.02 1.42
N PHE A 111 17.36 -20.94 1.17
CA PHE A 111 17.60 -19.61 1.73
C PHE A 111 16.64 -19.27 2.87
N HIS A 112 15.55 -20.04 3.05
CA HIS A 112 14.59 -19.83 4.13
C HIS A 112 15.31 -19.85 5.49
N GLY A 113 14.97 -18.89 6.35
CA GLY A 113 15.55 -18.75 7.69
C GLY A 113 16.97 -18.16 7.72
N LYS A 114 17.62 -17.95 6.56
CA LYS A 114 18.94 -17.30 6.48
C LYS A 114 18.78 -15.79 6.48
N ARG A 115 19.83 -15.09 6.90
CA ARG A 115 19.86 -13.62 6.91
C ARG A 115 20.36 -13.06 5.58
N ALA A 116 19.56 -12.18 4.96
CA ALA A 116 19.97 -11.42 3.79
C ALA A 116 20.96 -10.30 4.17
N THR A 117 21.83 -9.93 3.22
CA THR A 117 22.75 -8.80 3.35
C THR A 117 22.14 -7.58 2.67
N LEU A 118 21.16 -6.95 3.33
CA LEU A 118 20.55 -5.72 2.87
C LEU A 118 21.41 -4.50 3.22
N PRO A 119 21.48 -3.47 2.36
CA PRO A 119 22.11 -2.20 2.72
C PRO A 119 21.37 -1.52 3.88
N SER A 120 22.13 -0.82 4.72
CA SER A 120 21.62 -0.17 5.94
C SER A 120 20.72 1.03 5.68
N ASP A 121 20.80 1.61 4.49
CA ASP A 121 20.06 2.82 4.12
C ASP A 121 18.59 2.51 3.76
N ILE A 122 18.22 1.23 3.61
CA ILE A 122 16.84 0.84 3.34
C ILE A 122 16.00 1.05 4.60
N PRO A 123 14.99 1.93 4.55
CA PRO A 123 14.12 2.15 5.69
C PRO A 123 13.30 0.90 6.00
N LYS A 124 13.16 0.60 7.29
CA LYS A 124 12.34 -0.52 7.77
C LYS A 124 10.93 -0.50 7.19
N LYS A 125 10.32 0.68 7.07
CA LYS A 125 8.96 0.85 6.53
C LYS A 125 8.80 0.33 5.09
N VAL A 126 9.84 0.43 4.26
CA VAL A 126 9.82 -0.03 2.86
C VAL A 126 9.84 -1.55 2.80
N LEU A 127 10.68 -2.18 3.64
CA LEU A 127 10.71 -3.64 3.78
C LEU A 127 9.41 -4.16 4.43
N GLN A 128 8.87 -3.44 5.40
CA GLN A 128 7.62 -3.76 6.08
C GLN A 128 6.47 -3.78 5.08
N HIS A 129 6.38 -2.78 4.20
CA HIS A 129 5.37 -2.76 3.14
C HIS A 129 5.40 -4.01 2.26
N HIS A 130 6.59 -4.38 1.75
CA HIS A 130 6.73 -5.59 0.94
C HIS A 130 6.39 -6.86 1.74
N TRP A 131 6.84 -6.95 2.99
CA TRP A 131 6.53 -8.05 3.90
C TRP A 131 5.03 -8.21 4.12
N ASP A 132 4.33 -7.12 4.43
CA ASP A 132 2.89 -7.12 4.69
C ASP A 132 2.12 -7.53 3.44
N MET A 133 2.51 -7.03 2.27
CA MET A 133 1.93 -7.44 0.99
C MET A 133 2.12 -8.95 0.73
N CYS A 134 3.29 -9.50 1.04
CA CYS A 134 3.53 -10.95 0.91
C CYS A 134 2.70 -11.74 1.95
N CYS A 135 2.64 -11.26 3.18
CA CYS A 135 1.82 -11.88 4.23
C CYS A 135 0.34 -11.87 3.88
N LEU A 136 -0.21 -10.79 3.34
CA LEU A 136 -1.62 -10.75 2.94
C LEU A 136 -1.94 -11.76 1.84
N GLU A 137 -1.03 -11.96 0.88
CA GLU A 137 -1.21 -12.90 -0.22
C GLU A 137 -1.05 -14.37 0.21
N TYR A 138 -0.14 -14.64 1.15
CA TYR A 138 0.25 -16.00 1.55
C TYR A 138 -0.09 -16.36 3.00
N THR A 139 -0.90 -15.56 3.69
CA THR A 139 -1.52 -16.00 4.94
C THR A 139 -2.49 -17.11 4.55
N PRO A 140 -2.29 -18.38 5.00
CA PRO A 140 -3.29 -19.40 4.81
C PRO A 140 -4.54 -18.87 5.48
N SER A 141 -5.58 -18.61 4.67
CA SER A 141 -6.84 -18.01 5.09
C SER A 141 -7.15 -18.51 6.50
N MET A 142 -7.07 -17.62 7.49
CA MET A 142 -7.53 -17.96 8.82
C MET A 142 -8.90 -18.57 8.60
N VAL A 143 -9.10 -19.79 9.08
CA VAL A 143 -10.41 -20.45 9.04
C VAL A 143 -11.39 -19.40 9.50
N VAL A 144 -12.11 -18.79 8.55
CA VAL A 144 -13.13 -17.80 8.87
C VAL A 144 -14.10 -18.66 9.67
N PRO A 145 -14.33 -18.38 10.97
CA PRO A 145 -15.38 -19.09 11.66
C PRO A 145 -16.60 -18.92 10.77
N THR A 146 -17.23 -20.02 10.40
CA THR A 146 -18.45 -20.04 9.58
C THR A 146 -19.63 -19.43 10.34
N SER A 147 -19.40 -18.53 11.31
CA SER A 147 -20.39 -17.57 11.77
C SER A 147 -20.58 -16.55 10.65
N VAL A 148 -21.36 -16.97 9.66
CA VAL A 148 -22.33 -16.17 8.91
C VAL A 148 -22.08 -14.66 9.02
N LEU A 149 -21.22 -14.12 8.16
CA LEU A 149 -21.21 -12.69 7.85
C LEU A 149 -22.40 -12.41 6.92
N THR A 150 -23.61 -12.38 7.47
CA THR A 150 -24.79 -11.85 6.77
C THR A 150 -24.86 -10.35 6.96
N ASP A 151 -24.09 -9.61 6.17
CA ASP A 151 -24.42 -8.23 5.79
C ASP A 151 -24.73 -8.16 4.28
N VAL A 152 -25.37 -9.22 3.76
CA VAL A 152 -26.05 -9.15 2.47
C VAL A 152 -27.42 -8.53 2.73
N PRO A 153 -27.76 -7.35 2.16
CA PRO A 153 -29.12 -6.86 2.20
C PRO A 153 -30.02 -7.87 1.49
N GLU A 154 -30.92 -8.52 2.22
CA GLU A 154 -31.91 -9.41 1.63
C GLU A 154 -32.81 -8.60 0.70
N LEU A 155 -32.67 -8.83 -0.61
CA LEU A 155 -33.64 -8.36 -1.59
C LEU A 155 -34.95 -9.13 -1.38
N PRO A 156 -36.13 -8.47 -1.34
CA PRO A 156 -37.40 -9.16 -1.24
C PRO A 156 -37.51 -10.21 -2.34
N ARG A 157 -37.68 -11.47 -1.95
CA ARG A 157 -38.04 -12.53 -2.89
C ARG A 157 -39.49 -12.28 -3.31
N GLU A 158 -39.69 -11.65 -4.46
CA GLU A 158 -41.01 -11.58 -5.07
C GLU A 158 -41.39 -12.96 -5.64
N GLY A 159 -42.02 -13.77 -4.79
CA GLY A 159 -43.01 -14.73 -5.23
C GLY A 159 -44.30 -13.97 -5.54
N GLY A 160 -44.43 -13.50 -6.78
CA GLY A 160 -45.63 -12.90 -7.34
C GLY A 160 -45.94 -13.57 -8.67
N LEU A 161 -47.06 -14.29 -8.68
CA LEU A 161 -47.65 -15.01 -9.81
C LEU A 161 -47.68 -14.12 -11.07
N LEU A 162 -47.21 -14.63 -12.21
CA LEU A 162 -47.64 -14.13 -13.51
C LEU A 162 -49.15 -14.39 -13.60
N GLU A 163 -49.96 -13.33 -13.63
CA GLU A 163 -51.31 -13.40 -14.18
C GLU A 163 -51.29 -12.86 -15.61
N ASP A 164 -51.93 -13.64 -16.47
CA ASP A 164 -52.02 -13.43 -17.91
C ASP A 164 -52.70 -12.11 -18.25
N ILE A 165 -52.10 -11.38 -19.20
CA ILE A 165 -52.71 -10.19 -19.80
C ILE A 165 -53.84 -10.66 -20.72
N SER A 166 -55.08 -10.54 -20.26
CA SER A 166 -56.25 -10.63 -21.13
C SER A 166 -56.56 -9.25 -21.72
N ASP A 167 -56.49 -9.16 -23.04
CA ASP A 167 -56.92 -8.00 -23.82
C ASP A 167 -58.43 -7.76 -23.69
N ASP A 168 -58.84 -6.59 -23.19
CA ASP A 168 -60.11 -5.97 -23.59
C ASP A 168 -60.02 -4.43 -23.50
N GLU A 169 -60.57 -3.78 -24.52
CA GLU A 169 -60.43 -2.38 -24.87
C GLU A 169 -61.37 -1.45 -24.06
N GLY A 170 -60.97 -0.18 -23.83
CA GLY A 170 -61.97 0.88 -23.66
C GLY A 170 -61.60 2.13 -22.85
N TYR A 171 -61.15 3.17 -23.57
CA TYR A 171 -61.37 4.61 -23.32
C TYR A 171 -60.84 5.30 -22.05
N GLY A 172 -59.92 6.27 -22.27
CA GLY A 172 -59.79 7.43 -21.37
C GLY A 172 -58.45 8.18 -21.42
N HIS A 173 -58.24 9.04 -22.42
CA HIS A 173 -57.15 10.03 -22.42
C HIS A 173 -57.36 11.10 -21.34
N SER A 174 -56.32 11.42 -20.55
CA SER A 174 -55.63 12.74 -20.59
C SER A 174 -54.57 12.94 -19.49
N ARG A 175 -53.32 13.05 -19.95
CA ARG A 175 -52.23 13.98 -19.58
C ARG A 175 -52.30 14.75 -18.24
N GLY A 176 -51.27 14.54 -17.39
CA GLY A 176 -50.87 15.51 -16.36
C GLY A 176 -49.56 15.15 -15.65
N ARG A 177 -48.44 15.77 -16.05
CA ARG A 177 -47.18 15.78 -15.28
C ARG A 177 -47.36 16.68 -14.05
N SER A 178 -47.08 16.18 -12.85
CA SER A 178 -46.79 17.05 -11.69
C SER A 178 -45.47 16.65 -11.05
N ARG A 179 -44.49 17.58 -11.11
CA ARG A 179 -43.19 17.52 -10.45
C ARG A 179 -43.32 18.23 -9.12
N GLU A 180 -43.37 17.49 -8.02
CA GLU A 180 -43.22 18.08 -6.69
C GLU A 180 -41.71 18.24 -6.39
N LYS A 181 -41.20 19.47 -6.56
CA LYS A 181 -39.85 19.86 -6.12
C LYS A 181 -39.92 20.29 -4.66
N LYS A 182 -39.39 19.46 -3.74
CA LYS A 182 -39.11 19.88 -2.36
C LYS A 182 -37.83 20.71 -2.33
N ARG A 183 -37.96 21.97 -1.92
CA ARG A 183 -36.89 22.96 -1.73
C ARG A 183 -36.38 22.82 -0.29
N CYS A 184 -35.11 22.44 -0.10
CA CYS A 184 -34.46 22.51 1.20
C CYS A 184 -34.00 23.95 1.45
N ILE A 185 -34.45 24.54 2.56
CA ILE A 185 -34.02 25.83 3.07
C ILE A 185 -33.06 25.55 4.22
N ALA A 186 -31.85 26.11 4.18
CA ALA A 186 -30.92 26.10 5.30
C ALA A 186 -31.14 27.37 6.14
N THR A 187 -31.44 27.18 7.42
CA THR A 187 -31.46 28.25 8.44
C THR A 187 -30.09 28.29 9.10
N GLU A 188 -29.40 29.43 8.99
CA GLU A 188 -28.20 29.73 9.77
C GLU A 188 -28.63 30.20 11.16
N GLU A 189 -28.14 29.53 12.21
CA GLU A 189 -28.17 30.05 13.57
C GLU A 189 -26.75 30.44 14.00
N ASN A 190 -26.63 31.73 14.28
CA ASN A 190 -25.48 32.42 14.80
C ASN A 190 -25.55 32.39 16.33
N GLY A 191 -24.52 31.88 17.00
CA GLY A 191 -24.44 31.82 18.46
C GLY A 191 -23.00 31.77 18.93
N GLY A 192 -22.44 32.93 19.30
CA GLY A 192 -21.11 33.03 19.86
C GLY A 192 -21.04 32.69 21.35
N HIS A 193 -19.84 32.35 21.82
CA HIS A 193 -19.18 32.80 23.05
C HIS A 193 -18.04 31.84 23.42
N GLY A 194 -16.90 32.38 23.89
CA GLY A 194 -16.01 31.64 24.79
C GLY A 194 -14.52 31.75 24.49
N MET A 195 -13.89 32.71 25.16
CA MET A 195 -12.43 32.91 25.25
C MET A 195 -11.66 31.64 25.65
N LYS A 196 -10.41 31.52 25.18
CA LYS A 196 -9.22 31.37 26.04
C LYS A 196 -7.93 31.64 25.26
N ARG A 197 -7.34 32.81 25.52
CA ARG A 197 -5.93 33.10 25.29
C ARG A 197 -5.11 32.24 26.26
N GLN A 198 -4.06 31.57 25.77
CA GLN A 198 -2.92 31.21 26.60
C GLN A 198 -1.70 31.97 26.10
N ARG A 199 -1.29 32.92 26.95
CA ARG A 199 0.02 33.56 26.99
C ARG A 199 0.90 32.69 27.89
N LEU A 200 2.12 32.38 27.43
CA LEU A 200 3.21 31.99 28.31
C LEU A 200 4.53 32.56 27.75
N GLU A 201 4.96 33.69 28.29
CA GLU A 201 6.38 34.05 28.43
C GLU A 201 6.86 33.36 29.73
N SER A 202 8.11 33.08 30.05
CA SER A 202 9.45 33.07 29.44
C SER A 202 10.32 32.30 30.45
N LEU A 203 11.45 31.70 30.06
CA LEU A 203 12.51 31.38 31.01
C LEU A 203 13.89 31.58 30.37
N ASP A 204 14.59 32.56 30.94
CA ASP A 204 16.00 32.88 30.78
C ASP A 204 16.90 31.66 30.98
N ARG A 205 17.98 31.61 30.20
CA ARG A 205 19.26 31.07 30.67
C ARG A 205 20.38 32.00 30.25
N THR A 206 20.76 32.88 31.17
CA THR A 206 22.15 33.34 31.29
C THR A 206 23.00 32.20 31.85
N SER A 207 24.28 32.15 31.43
CA SER A 207 25.46 31.60 32.12
C SER A 207 26.27 30.63 31.25
N THR A 208 27.30 31.16 30.59
CA THR A 208 28.63 30.52 30.58
C THR A 208 29.68 31.62 30.47
N GLY A 209 30.32 31.91 31.60
CA GLY A 209 31.69 32.40 31.62
C GLY A 209 32.65 31.23 31.65
N SER A 210 33.69 31.30 30.83
CA SER A 210 35.07 30.83 31.06
C SER A 210 35.91 31.35 29.90
#